data_AF-A0A452I6V1-F1
#
_entry.id   AF-A0A452I6V1-F1
#
_cell.length_a   1.000
_cell.length_b   1.000
_cell.length_c   1.000
_cell.angle_alpha   90.00
_cell.angle_beta   90.00
_cell.angle_gamma   90.00
#
_symmetry.space_group_name_H-M   'P 1'
#
loop_
_entity.id
_entity.type
_entity.pdbx_description
1 polymer ?
#
loop_
_entity_poly.entity_id
_entity_poly.type
_entity_poly.pdbx_seq_one_letter_code
_entity_poly.pdbx_strand_id
1 'polypeptide(L)'
;IHRYLKNVKLPQESEDEVADLDRQIVAEEVEVIIKNLKSNIVLVPVLIALFNGTLQVNEISDSWKDAKIVAISKEGQDITTCASHRSISLINMDAKIYVKILLKTKNHLQPLIK
;
A
#
# COMPACT_ATOMS: atom_id res chain seq x y z
N ILE A 1 14.53 -15.97 -11.83
CA ILE A 1 13.26 -16.16 -11.10
C ILE A 1 13.44 -17.30 -10.10
N HIS A 2 13.28 -17.04 -8.80
CA HIS A 2 13.60 -17.96 -7.69
C HIS A 2 12.84 -19.30 -7.76
N ARG A 3 13.46 -20.39 -7.28
CA ARG A 3 12.91 -21.77 -7.23
C ARG A 3 11.52 -21.86 -6.58
N TYR A 4 11.19 -20.95 -5.66
CA TYR A 4 9.91 -20.86 -4.97
C TYR A 4 8.73 -20.47 -5.87
N LEU A 5 8.97 -19.67 -6.92
CA LEU A 5 7.90 -19.16 -7.78
C LEU A 5 7.50 -20.14 -8.89
N LYS A 6 8.24 -21.24 -9.07
CA LYS A 6 7.99 -22.20 -10.17
C LYS A 6 6.64 -22.92 -10.07
N ASN A 7 6.09 -23.06 -8.87
CA ASN A 7 4.85 -23.81 -8.62
C ASN A 7 3.66 -22.90 -8.27
N VAL A 8 3.87 -21.58 -8.22
CA VAL A 8 2.79 -20.63 -7.93
C VAL A 8 2.09 -20.30 -9.24
N LYS A 9 0.84 -20.73 -9.38
CA LYS A 9 -0.04 -20.20 -10.42
C LYS A 9 -0.47 -18.80 -9.99
N LEU A 10 0.09 -17.77 -10.64
CA LEU A 10 -0.37 -16.41 -10.42
C LEU A 10 -1.82 -16.29 -10.94
N PRO A 11 -2.68 -15.53 -10.24
CA PRO A 11 -3.97 -15.12 -10.79
C PRO A 11 -3.76 -14.53 -12.19
N GLN A 12 -4.61 -14.93 -13.13
CA GLN A 12 -4.67 -14.33 -14.45
C GLN A 12 -5.81 -13.33 -14.43
N GLU A 13 -5.49 -12.06 -14.56
CA GLU A 13 -6.49 -10.99 -14.66
C GLU A 13 -7.01 -10.94 -16.10
N SER A 14 -8.31 -10.69 -16.26
CA SER A 14 -8.93 -10.41 -17.56
C SER A 14 -8.49 -9.05 -18.11
N GLU A 15 -8.64 -8.82 -19.42
CA GLU A 15 -8.32 -7.52 -20.04
C GLU A 15 -9.13 -6.37 -19.41
N ASP A 16 -10.39 -6.62 -19.05
CA ASP A 16 -11.25 -5.66 -18.36
C ASP A 16 -10.73 -5.32 -16.95
N GLU A 17 -10.23 -6.32 -16.21
CA GLU A 17 -9.64 -6.11 -14.89
C GLU A 17 -8.31 -5.36 -14.96
N VAL A 18 -7.52 -5.55 -16.02
CA VAL A 18 -6.29 -4.79 -16.26
C VAL A 18 -6.64 -3.33 -16.58
N ALA A 19 -7.60 -3.11 -17.49
CA ALA A 19 -8.05 -1.75 -17.82
C ALA A 19 -8.61 -1.00 -16.61
N ASP A 20 -9.29 -1.70 -15.70
CA ASP A 20 -9.79 -1.11 -14.44
C ASP A 20 -8.67 -0.75 -13.45
N LEU A 21 -7.49 -1.38 -13.51
CA LEU A 21 -6.31 -0.95 -12.72
C LEU A 21 -5.68 0.33 -13.24
N ASP A 22 -5.66 0.48 -14.57
CA ASP A 22 -5.01 1.61 -15.23
C ASP A 22 -5.92 2.85 -15.30
N ARG A 23 -7.15 2.74 -14.79
CA ARG A 23 -8.07 3.88 -14.72
C ARG A 23 -7.54 4.95 -13.77
N GLN A 24 -7.93 6.19 -14.04
CA GLN A 24 -7.62 7.29 -13.13
C GLN A 24 -8.32 7.11 -11.78
N ILE A 25 -7.59 7.40 -10.72
CA ILE A 25 -8.10 7.52 -9.35
C ILE A 25 -8.89 8.81 -9.24
N VAL A 26 -10.09 8.72 -8.66
CA VAL A 26 -11.01 9.86 -8.48
C VAL A 26 -11.03 10.37 -7.04
N ALA A 27 -11.56 11.58 -6.84
CA ALA A 27 -11.53 12.26 -5.55
C ALA A 27 -12.30 11.51 -4.46
N GLU A 28 -13.45 10.95 -4.82
CA GLU A 28 -14.33 10.21 -3.92
C GLU A 28 -13.60 9.02 -3.28
N GLU A 29 -12.73 8.35 -4.04
CA GLU A 29 -11.94 7.22 -3.54
C GLU A 29 -10.92 7.67 -2.49
N VAL A 30 -10.22 8.78 -2.77
CA VAL A 30 -9.24 9.37 -1.85
C VAL A 30 -9.92 9.86 -0.58
N GLU A 31 -11.02 10.61 -0.72
CA GLU A 31 -11.80 11.18 0.38
C GLU A 31 -12.26 10.11 1.37
N VAL A 32 -12.79 8.99 0.86
CA VAL A 32 -13.26 7.89 1.71
C VAL A 32 -12.11 7.28 2.52
N ILE A 33 -10.90 7.20 1.96
CA ILE A 33 -9.72 6.65 2.65
C ILE A 33 -9.19 7.62 3.70
N ILE A 34 -9.14 8.92 3.41
CA ILE A 34 -8.56 9.94 4.28
C ILE A 34 -9.57 10.74 5.10
N LYS A 35 -10.84 10.33 5.14
CA LYS A 35 -11.94 11.04 5.82
C LYS A 35 -11.68 11.43 7.28
N ASN A 36 -10.78 10.71 7.96
CA ASN A 36 -10.43 10.96 9.36
C ASN A 36 -9.24 11.93 9.52
N LEU A 37 -8.62 12.37 8.43
CA LEU A 37 -7.52 13.34 8.46
C LEU A 37 -8.07 14.77 8.47
N LYS A 38 -7.57 15.59 9.40
CA LYS A 38 -8.02 16.99 9.58
C LYS A 38 -7.80 17.89 8.35
N SER A 39 -6.83 17.54 7.50
CA SER A 39 -6.43 18.34 6.33
C SER A 39 -6.91 17.77 5.00
N ASN A 40 -7.99 16.96 5.01
CA ASN A 40 -8.54 16.30 3.82
C ASN A 40 -8.70 17.27 2.63
N ILE A 41 -9.29 18.46 2.83
CA ILE A 41 -9.66 19.38 1.74
C ILE A 41 -8.44 19.81 0.91
N VAL A 42 -7.29 19.98 1.58
CA VAL A 42 -6.03 20.39 0.93
C VAL A 42 -5.30 19.18 0.34
N LEU A 43 -5.40 18.02 0.99
CA LEU A 43 -4.65 16.81 0.60
C LEU A 43 -5.27 16.07 -0.58
N VAL A 44 -6.60 16.05 -0.72
CA VAL A 44 -7.29 15.34 -1.81
C VAL A 44 -6.72 15.69 -3.19
N PRO A 45 -6.67 16.98 -3.62
CA PRO A 45 -6.16 17.31 -4.96
C PRO A 45 -4.68 16.95 -5.15
N VAL A 46 -3.87 17.08 -4.09
CA VAL A 46 -2.43 16.75 -4.12
C VAL A 46 -2.23 15.25 -4.31
N LEU A 47 -2.97 14.43 -3.56
CA LEU A 47 -2.86 12.97 -3.62
C LEU A 47 -3.39 12.41 -4.95
N ILE A 48 -4.47 12.97 -5.49
CA ILE A 48 -4.97 12.59 -6.82
C ILE A 48 -3.91 12.87 -7.89
N ALA A 49 -3.33 14.07 -7.89
CA ALA A 49 -2.30 14.44 -8.85
C ALA A 49 -1.07 13.53 -8.74
N LEU A 50 -0.64 13.23 -7.51
CA LEU A 50 0.47 12.31 -7.25
C LEU A 50 0.18 10.89 -7.77
N PHE A 51 -0.96 10.32 -7.42
CA PHE A 51 -1.28 8.93 -7.74
C PHE A 51 -1.56 8.73 -9.23
N ASN A 52 -2.29 9.63 -9.86
CA ASN A 52 -2.52 9.59 -11.31
C ASN A 52 -1.23 9.87 -12.09
N GLY A 53 -0.34 10.73 -11.57
CA GLY A 53 1.00 10.91 -12.13
C GLY A 53 1.80 9.61 -12.10
N THR A 54 1.83 8.93 -10.95
CA THR A 54 2.47 7.61 -10.77
C THR A 54 1.91 6.55 -11.72
N LEU A 55 0.59 6.49 -11.92
CA LEU A 55 -0.04 5.58 -12.88
C LEU A 55 0.39 5.87 -14.33
N GLN A 56 0.42 7.15 -14.72
CA GLN A 56 0.80 7.56 -16.07
C GLN A 56 2.25 7.22 -16.42
N VAL A 57 3.18 7.41 -15.47
CA VAL A 57 4.60 7.10 -15.68
C VAL A 57 4.93 5.64 -15.39
N ASN A 58 3.98 4.87 -14.84
CA ASN A 58 4.14 3.49 -14.38
C ASN A 58 5.34 3.31 -13.42
N GLU A 59 5.55 4.29 -12.54
CA GLU A 59 6.66 4.32 -11.59
C GLU A 59 6.23 4.95 -10.27
N ILE A 60 6.57 4.25 -9.17
CA ILE A 60 6.40 4.75 -7.80
C ILE A 60 7.69 5.43 -7.33
N SER A 61 7.56 6.45 -6.48
CA SER A 61 8.71 7.10 -5.84
C SER A 61 9.58 6.09 -5.10
N ASP A 62 10.91 6.25 -5.17
CA ASP A 62 11.84 5.39 -4.42
C ASP A 62 11.59 5.43 -2.91
N SER A 63 11.17 6.57 -2.38
CA SER A 63 10.82 6.72 -0.96
C SER A 63 9.66 5.81 -0.51
N TRP A 64 8.84 5.32 -1.45
CA TRP A 64 7.75 4.39 -1.15
C TRP A 64 8.24 2.93 -1.04
N LYS A 65 9.43 2.64 -1.58
CA LYS A 65 10.07 1.32 -1.52
C LYS A 65 10.84 1.13 -0.20
N ASP A 66 11.04 2.20 0.56
CA ASP A 66 11.73 2.20 1.84
C ASP A 66 10.79 1.98 3.03
N ALA A 67 11.32 1.39 4.10
CA ALA A 67 10.63 1.22 5.37
C ALA A 67 11.57 1.46 6.56
N LYS A 68 11.07 2.17 7.57
CA LYS A 68 11.80 2.31 8.84
C LYS A 68 11.42 1.16 9.78
N ILE A 69 12.40 0.31 10.10
CA ILE A 69 12.20 -0.79 11.06
C ILE A 69 12.29 -0.23 12.48
N VAL A 70 11.24 -0.46 13.28
CA VAL A 70 11.18 -0.08 14.69
C VAL A 70 10.97 -1.35 15.52
N ALA A 71 11.77 -1.52 16.56
CA ALA A 71 11.62 -2.60 17.53
C ALA A 71 10.67 -2.17 18.66
N ILE A 72 9.66 -2.99 18.96
CA ILE A 72 8.70 -2.79 20.06
C ILE A 72 8.86 -3.94 21.04
N SER A 73 9.12 -3.63 22.31
CA SER A 73 9.27 -4.64 23.35
C SER A 73 7.96 -5.39 23.60
N LYS A 74 8.04 -6.69 23.83
CA LYS A 74 6.93 -7.54 24.26
C LYS A 74 6.61 -7.25 25.72
N GLU A 75 5.32 -7.19 26.02
CA GLU A 75 4.85 -7.00 27.39
C GLU A 75 5.35 -8.11 28.32
N GLY A 76 5.83 -7.73 29.50
CA GLY A 76 6.28 -8.66 30.55
C GLY A 76 7.59 -9.41 30.25
N GLN A 77 8.34 -9.06 29.20
CA GLN A 77 9.63 -9.68 28.88
C GLN A 77 10.81 -8.75 29.15
N ASP A 78 11.98 -9.34 29.37
CA ASP A 78 13.24 -8.61 29.57
C ASP A 78 13.64 -7.83 28.32
N ILE A 79 13.59 -6.50 28.41
CA ILE A 79 13.90 -5.56 27.33
C ILE A 79 15.38 -5.54 26.90
N THR A 80 16.27 -6.24 27.59
CA THR A 80 17.70 -6.31 27.20
C THR A 80 17.97 -7.36 26.13
N THR A 81 17.01 -8.24 25.83
CA THR A 81 17.19 -9.36 24.90
C THR A 81 16.58 -9.07 23.53
N CYS A 82 17.25 -9.49 22.44
CA CYS A 82 16.70 -9.32 21.09
C CYS A 82 15.37 -10.09 20.90
N ALA A 83 15.25 -11.27 21.53
CA ALA A 83 14.06 -12.11 21.44
C ALA A 83 12.81 -11.49 22.09
N SER A 84 12.98 -10.52 22.99
CA SER A 84 11.86 -9.83 23.64
C SER A 84 11.25 -8.72 22.79
N HIS A 85 11.77 -8.45 21.60
CA HIS A 85 11.23 -7.42 20.71
C HIS A 85 10.42 -8.02 19.55
N ARG A 86 9.50 -7.22 19.02
CA ARG A 86 8.82 -7.43 17.74
C ARG A 86 9.18 -6.25 16.84
N SER A 87 9.71 -6.53 15.65
CA SER A 87 9.94 -5.49 14.66
C SER A 87 8.63 -5.14 13.94
N ILE A 88 8.45 -3.85 13.66
CA ILE A 88 7.41 -3.33 12.77
C ILE A 88 8.07 -2.48 11.70
N SER A 89 7.68 -2.69 10.45
CA SER A 89 8.08 -1.86 9.31
C SER A 89 7.12 -0.67 9.18
N LEU A 90 7.63 0.55 9.38
CA LEU A 90 6.91 1.78 9.12
C LEU A 90 7.15 2.21 7.67
N ILE A 91 6.18 1.94 6.81
CA ILE A 91 6.18 2.35 5.40
C ILE A 91 5.58 3.75 5.21
N ASN A 92 5.94 4.40 4.10
CA ASN A 92 5.46 5.73 3.70
C ASN A 92 3.91 5.81 3.72
N MET A 93 3.37 6.95 4.18
CA MET A 93 1.93 7.13 4.34
C MET A 93 1.20 7.24 2.99
N ASP A 94 1.79 7.89 2.01
CA ASP A 94 1.25 8.03 0.66
C ASP A 94 1.14 6.66 0.00
N ALA A 95 2.18 5.83 0.14
CA ALA A 95 2.16 4.44 -0.31
C ALA A 95 1.04 3.62 0.36
N LYS A 96 0.81 3.80 1.68
CA LYS A 96 -0.32 3.15 2.38
C LYS A 96 -1.68 3.59 1.84
N ILE A 97 -1.84 4.89 1.56
CA ILE A 97 -3.09 5.43 1.03
C ILE A 97 -3.33 4.87 -0.37
N TYR A 98 -2.30 4.90 -1.22
CA TYR A 98 -2.36 4.37 -2.59
C TYR A 98 -2.77 2.89 -2.61
N VAL A 99 -2.09 2.03 -1.85
CA VAL A 99 -2.43 0.60 -1.76
C VAL A 99 -3.86 0.40 -1.24
N LYS A 100 -4.32 1.19 -0.28
CA LYS A 100 -5.70 1.10 0.22
C LYS A 100 -6.74 1.47 -0.83
N ILE A 101 -6.45 2.43 -1.71
CA ILE A 101 -7.33 2.78 -2.84
C ILE A 101 -7.43 1.57 -3.76
N LEU A 102 -6.29 1.04 -4.23
CA LEU A 102 -6.25 -0.12 -5.12
C LEU A 102 -6.99 -1.34 -4.55
N LEU A 103 -6.85 -1.62 -3.25
CA LEU A 103 -7.55 -2.73 -2.58
C LEU A 103 -9.06 -2.54 -2.44
N LYS A 104 -9.53 -1.29 -2.39
CA LYS A 104 -10.97 -0.99 -2.39
C LYS A 104 -11.57 -1.08 -3.77
N THR A 105 -10.84 -0.61 -4.78
CA THR A 105 -11.21 -0.79 -6.18
C THR A 105 -11.30 -2.29 -6.50
N LYS A 106 -10.38 -3.10 -5.97
CA LYS A 106 -10.30 -4.54 -6.26
C LYS A 106 -10.44 -5.44 -5.04
N ASN A 107 -11.68 -5.83 -4.76
CA ASN A 107 -12.00 -6.79 -3.70
C ASN A 107 -11.34 -8.17 -3.91
N HIS A 108 -11.05 -8.58 -5.15
CA HIS A 108 -10.39 -9.87 -5.44
C HIS A 108 -8.88 -9.87 -5.14
N LEU A 109 -8.24 -8.70 -4.91
CA LEU A 109 -6.84 -8.60 -4.47
C LEU A 109 -6.70 -8.75 -2.95
N GLN A 110 -7.77 -8.52 -2.19
CA GLN A 110 -7.77 -8.63 -0.72
C GLN A 110 -7.29 -10.00 -0.21
N PRO A 111 -7.67 -11.15 -0.81
CA PRO A 111 -7.18 -12.47 -0.39
C PRO A 111 -5.67 -12.69 -0.58
N LEU A 112 -5.01 -11.89 -1.42
CA LEU A 112 -3.58 -12.01 -1.72
C LEU A 112 -2.69 -11.31 -0.69
N ILE A 113 -3.26 -10.45 0.14
CA ILE A 113 -2.56 -9.71 1.20
C ILE A 113 -3.04 -10.29 2.55
N LYS A 114 -2.36 -11.33 3.02
CA LYS A 114 -2.55 -11.94 4.35
C LYS A 114 -1.44 -11.55 5.29
#